data_AF-A0A9D2D9M5-F1
#
_entry.id   AF-A0A9D2D9M5-F1
#
_cell.length_a   1.000
_cell.length_b   1.000
_cell.length_c   1.000
_cell.angle_alpha   90.00
_cell.angle_beta   90.00
_cell.angle_gamma   90.00
#
_symmetry.space_group_name_H-M   'P 1'
#
loop_
_entity.id
_entity.type
_entity.pdbx_description
1 polymer ?
#
loop_
_entity_poly.entity_id
_entity_poly.type
_entity_poly.pdbx_seq_one_letter_code
_entity_poly.pdbx_strand_id
1 'polypeptide(L)'
;MEINRLQKELTDLYRTTMDYEFRKATYDNRMNSLRKIYEELLEETASACDGSDEALESLAACVPEYAAGDLAGQPSKRKRELKSLDHKMNMVSYFLPLLGLAPTEKAQQLTQRMVDIWNEKMPEYKIGHSTYEGISGGFKKGIFCYITTAVCRSLDKPDDCYELTALRRYRDDYLLMSDGGRELVEEYYNIAPTIVKRINREKNPGEIYRGIWQEYLRPCIRLIEENRNEECREVYSRMVRKLEKDYMTGQQEGDER
;
A
#
# COMPACT_ATOMS: atom_id res chain seq x y z
N MET A 1 31.84 -2.62 6.79
CA MET A 1 31.47 -4.05 6.70
C MET A 1 30.13 -4.31 7.39
N GLU A 2 29.90 -3.72 8.56
CA GLU A 2 28.64 -3.86 9.33
C GLU A 2 27.42 -3.24 8.64
N ILE A 3 27.54 -2.02 8.08
CA ILE A 3 26.45 -1.37 7.31
C ILE A 3 26.00 -2.21 6.10
N ASN A 4 26.94 -2.78 5.34
CA ASN A 4 26.58 -3.61 4.18
C ASN A 4 25.81 -4.88 4.57
N ARG A 5 26.11 -5.45 5.76
CA ARG A 5 25.33 -6.56 6.32
C ARG A 5 23.91 -6.10 6.63
N LEU A 6 23.76 -4.99 7.37
CA LEU A 6 22.46 -4.42 7.73
C LEU A 6 21.61 -4.08 6.50
N GLN A 7 22.19 -3.47 5.47
CA GLN A 7 21.49 -3.18 4.21
C GLN A 7 20.94 -4.45 3.56
N LYS A 8 21.72 -5.54 3.56
CA LYS A 8 21.29 -6.82 3.02
C LYS A 8 20.14 -7.41 3.84
N GLU A 9 20.26 -7.43 5.16
CA GLU A 9 19.23 -7.97 6.05
C GLU A 9 17.92 -7.16 5.99
N LEU A 10 18.00 -5.83 5.91
CA LEU A 10 16.83 -4.97 5.67
C LEU A 10 16.18 -5.25 4.31
N THR A 11 16.99 -5.50 3.28
CA THR A 11 16.48 -5.87 1.95
C THR A 11 15.82 -7.25 1.98
N ASP A 12 16.37 -8.20 2.73
CA ASP A 12 15.76 -9.52 2.89
C ASP A 12 14.44 -9.44 3.70
N LEU A 13 14.38 -8.63 4.77
CA LEU A 13 13.13 -8.28 5.47
C LEU A 13 12.10 -7.64 4.51
N TYR A 14 12.55 -6.71 3.66
CA TYR A 14 11.68 -6.10 2.65
C TYR A 14 11.08 -7.14 1.71
N ARG A 15 11.88 -8.12 1.27
CA ARG A 15 11.41 -9.21 0.41
C ARG A 15 10.43 -10.12 1.14
N THR A 16 10.69 -10.46 2.40
CA THR A 16 9.76 -11.25 3.22
C THR A 16 8.41 -10.53 3.37
N THR A 17 8.42 -9.21 3.52
CA THR A 17 7.18 -8.44 3.68
C THR A 17 6.33 -8.37 2.39
N MET A 18 6.96 -8.43 1.21
CA MET A 18 6.26 -8.41 -0.10
C MET A 18 5.28 -9.57 -0.30
N ASP A 19 5.55 -10.73 0.30
CA ASP A 19 4.76 -11.94 0.07
C ASP A 19 3.45 -11.95 0.86
N TYR A 20 3.25 -11.07 1.84
CA TYR A 20 2.05 -11.08 2.66
C TYR A 20 0.79 -10.58 1.96
N GLU A 21 -0.34 -11.17 2.32
CA GLU A 21 -1.68 -10.64 2.04
C GLU A 21 -2.12 -9.75 3.21
N PHE A 22 -2.44 -8.48 2.92
CA PHE A 22 -2.88 -7.53 3.92
C PHE A 22 -4.29 -7.86 4.40
N ARG A 23 -4.44 -8.05 5.71
CA ARG A 23 -5.73 -8.12 6.39
C ARG A 23 -5.64 -7.34 7.68
N LYS A 24 -6.41 -6.26 7.78
CA LYS A 24 -6.44 -5.41 8.98
C LYS A 24 -6.70 -6.16 10.26
N ALA A 25 -7.64 -7.10 10.27
CA ALA A 25 -7.98 -7.92 11.44
C ALA A 25 -6.78 -8.70 12.01
N THR A 26 -5.77 -8.97 11.18
CA THR A 26 -4.53 -9.64 11.61
C THR A 26 -3.31 -8.73 11.58
N TYR A 27 -3.49 -7.44 11.25
CA TYR A 27 -2.39 -6.52 10.99
C TYR A 27 -1.55 -6.31 12.24
N ASP A 28 -2.17 -6.00 13.38
CA ASP A 28 -1.43 -5.77 14.64
C ASP A 28 -0.68 -7.02 15.09
N ASN A 29 -1.33 -8.20 15.04
CA ASN A 29 -0.67 -9.47 15.36
C ASN A 29 0.52 -9.76 14.45
N ARG A 30 0.42 -9.44 13.16
CA ARG A 30 1.51 -9.60 12.19
C ARG A 30 2.64 -8.61 12.45
N MET A 31 2.33 -7.33 12.68
CA MET A 31 3.33 -6.31 12.99
C MET A 31 4.09 -6.66 14.26
N ASN A 32 3.39 -7.12 15.31
CA ASN A 32 4.01 -7.59 16.55
C ASN A 32 4.90 -8.81 16.32
N SER A 33 4.46 -9.75 15.47
CA SER A 33 5.23 -10.94 15.13
C SER A 33 6.50 -10.57 14.33
N LEU A 34 6.40 -9.70 13.33
CA LEU A 34 7.55 -9.20 12.56
C LEU A 34 8.52 -8.44 13.47
N ARG A 35 8.02 -7.53 14.32
CA ARG A 35 8.85 -6.80 15.27
C ARG A 35 9.63 -7.74 16.19
N LYS A 36 9.01 -8.82 16.67
CA LYS A 36 9.66 -9.81 17.52
C LYS A 36 10.67 -10.68 16.76
N ILE A 37 10.35 -11.10 15.54
CA ILE A 37 11.23 -11.93 14.72
C ILE A 37 12.49 -11.15 14.31
N TYR A 38 12.34 -9.86 14.04
CA TYR A 38 13.41 -8.98 13.54
C TYR A 38 13.87 -7.96 14.59
N GLU A 39 13.70 -8.26 15.88
CA GLU A 39 14.05 -7.36 16.99
C GLU A 39 15.52 -6.94 16.95
N GLU A 40 16.43 -7.91 16.85
CA GLU A 40 17.88 -7.69 16.75
C GLU A 40 18.23 -6.80 15.54
N LEU A 41 17.65 -7.07 14.37
CA LEU A 41 17.87 -6.25 13.17
C LEU A 41 17.39 -4.80 13.37
N LEU A 42 16.25 -4.60 14.03
CA LEU A 42 15.73 -3.25 14.32
C LEU A 42 16.61 -2.52 15.35
N GLU A 43 17.14 -3.22 16.36
CA GLU A 43 18.07 -2.66 17.35
C GLU A 43 19.43 -2.29 16.74
N GLU A 44 20.00 -3.14 15.89
CA GLU A 44 21.24 -2.83 15.20
C GLU A 44 21.06 -1.68 14.19
N THR A 45 19.92 -1.65 13.49
CA THR A 45 19.55 -0.54 12.59
C THR A 45 19.42 0.78 13.36
N ALA A 46 18.77 0.75 14.53
CA ALA A 46 18.65 1.89 15.43
C ALA A 46 20.03 2.40 15.88
N SER A 47 20.87 1.49 16.37
CA SER A 47 22.24 1.80 16.84
C SER A 47 23.10 2.41 15.72
N ALA A 48 22.99 1.89 14.49
CA ALA A 48 23.70 2.43 13.34
C ALA A 48 23.24 3.85 12.99
N CYS A 49 21.93 4.12 13.01
CA CYS A 49 21.37 5.45 12.75
C CYS A 49 21.78 6.47 13.81
N ASP A 50 21.83 6.07 15.07
CA ASP A 50 22.25 6.94 16.17
C ASP A 50 23.74 7.26 16.11
N GLY A 51 24.55 6.33 15.60
CA GLY A 51 26.01 6.47 15.49
C GLY A 51 26.49 7.38 14.36
N SER A 52 25.77 7.49 13.24
CA SER A 52 26.21 8.28 12.07
C SER A 52 25.06 8.63 11.12
N ASP A 53 25.04 9.86 10.62
CA ASP A 53 24.09 10.29 9.59
C ASP A 53 24.40 9.65 8.23
N GLU A 54 25.67 9.35 7.95
CA GLU A 54 26.08 8.57 6.76
C GLU A 54 25.52 7.14 6.82
N ALA A 55 25.49 6.53 8.00
CA ALA A 55 24.87 5.22 8.20
C ALA A 55 23.35 5.28 7.98
N LEU A 56 22.68 6.30 8.53
CA LEU A 56 21.25 6.55 8.29
C LEU A 56 20.96 6.70 6.79
N GLU A 57 21.73 7.53 6.08
CA GLU A 57 21.56 7.75 4.64
C GLU A 57 21.76 6.43 3.85
N SER A 58 22.78 5.66 4.20
CA SER A 58 23.07 4.35 3.59
C SER A 58 21.94 3.34 3.81
N LEU A 59 21.35 3.30 5.01
CA LEU A 59 20.24 2.41 5.35
C LEU A 59 18.92 2.89 4.72
N ALA A 60 18.70 4.20 4.63
CA ALA A 60 17.54 4.77 3.94
C ALA A 60 17.54 4.43 2.43
N ALA A 61 18.71 4.31 1.81
CA ALA A 61 18.84 4.07 0.37
C ALA A 61 18.62 2.61 -0.04
N CYS A 62 18.89 1.63 0.82
CA CYS A 62 19.03 0.22 0.39
C CYS A 62 17.76 -0.36 -0.25
N VAL A 63 16.59 -0.13 0.33
CA VAL A 63 15.31 -0.64 -0.19
C VAL A 63 14.83 0.11 -1.43
N PRO A 64 14.86 1.47 -1.47
CA PRO A 64 14.60 2.21 -2.71
C PRO A 64 15.49 1.79 -3.88
N GLU A 65 16.77 1.51 -3.62
CA GLU A 65 17.72 1.04 -4.65
C GLU A 65 17.38 -0.36 -5.15
N TYR A 66 17.09 -1.27 -4.22
CA TYR A 66 16.62 -2.61 -4.57
C TYR A 66 15.35 -2.56 -5.42
N ALA A 67 14.33 -1.80 -4.99
CA ALA A 67 13.06 -1.68 -5.71
C ALA A 67 13.24 -1.06 -7.11
N ALA A 68 14.03 0.00 -7.23
CA ALA A 68 14.32 0.62 -8.52
C ALA A 68 15.03 -0.37 -9.48
N GLY A 69 15.99 -1.15 -8.96
CA GLY A 69 16.66 -2.20 -9.70
C GLY A 69 15.71 -3.30 -10.19
N ASP A 70 14.83 -3.79 -9.30
CA ASP A 70 13.83 -4.81 -9.65
C ASP A 70 12.86 -4.30 -10.72
N LEU A 71 12.40 -3.04 -10.64
CA LEU A 71 11.52 -2.44 -11.64
C LEU A 71 12.20 -2.21 -12.99
N ALA A 72 13.48 -1.80 -12.99
CA ALA A 72 14.26 -1.66 -14.21
C ALA A 72 14.45 -3.01 -14.93
N GLY A 73 14.59 -4.09 -14.17
CA GLY A 73 14.73 -5.46 -14.67
C GLY A 73 13.45 -6.09 -15.24
N GLN A 74 12.28 -5.45 -15.11
CA GLN A 74 11.03 -6.04 -15.60
C GLN A 74 10.96 -6.04 -17.13
N PRO A 75 10.54 -7.16 -17.76
CA PRO A 75 10.68 -7.34 -19.22
C PRO A 75 9.61 -6.62 -20.04
N SER A 76 8.60 -6.04 -19.41
CA SER A 76 7.57 -5.26 -20.11
C SER A 76 7.00 -4.16 -19.22
N LYS A 77 6.48 -3.10 -19.85
CA LYS A 77 5.79 -1.97 -19.18
C LYS A 77 4.70 -2.48 -18.24
N ARG A 78 3.84 -3.38 -18.72
CA ARG A 78 2.74 -3.97 -17.94
C ARG A 78 3.25 -4.71 -16.69
N LYS A 79 4.31 -5.53 -16.80
CA LYS A 79 4.87 -6.22 -15.63
C LYS A 79 5.51 -5.24 -14.65
N ARG A 80 6.20 -4.21 -15.16
CA ARG A 80 6.74 -3.12 -14.34
C ARG A 80 5.65 -2.40 -13.55
N GLU A 81 4.52 -2.07 -14.19
CA GLU A 81 3.40 -1.40 -13.53
C GLU A 81 2.80 -2.25 -12.40
N LEU A 82 2.53 -3.54 -12.66
CA LEU A 82 2.03 -4.48 -11.65
C LEU A 82 3.02 -4.60 -10.48
N LYS A 83 4.30 -4.80 -10.79
CA LYS A 83 5.36 -4.94 -9.80
C LYS A 83 5.55 -3.65 -8.98
N SER A 84 5.45 -2.48 -9.61
CA SER A 84 5.53 -1.17 -8.94
C SER A 84 4.40 -0.98 -7.94
N LEU A 85 3.21 -1.52 -8.24
CA LEU A 85 2.08 -1.48 -7.35
C LEU A 85 2.36 -2.36 -6.13
N ASP A 86 2.80 -3.60 -6.32
CA ASP A 86 3.16 -4.51 -5.22
C ASP A 86 4.21 -3.88 -4.28
N HIS A 87 5.27 -3.32 -4.86
CA HIS A 87 6.32 -2.60 -4.15
C HIS A 87 5.77 -1.43 -3.31
N LYS A 88 4.94 -0.59 -3.94
CA LYS A 88 4.29 0.54 -3.28
C LYS A 88 3.42 0.07 -2.13
N MET A 89 2.65 -1.01 -2.30
CA MET A 89 1.77 -1.53 -1.26
C MET A 89 2.62 -2.04 -0.09
N ASN A 90 3.66 -2.83 -0.36
CA ASN A 90 4.50 -3.36 0.71
C ASN A 90 5.20 -2.26 1.51
N MET A 91 5.76 -1.25 0.81
CA MET A 91 6.42 -0.13 1.45
C MET A 91 5.51 0.59 2.43
N VAL A 92 4.32 1.00 1.96
CA VAL A 92 3.43 1.84 2.76
C VAL A 92 2.60 1.03 3.76
N SER A 93 2.36 -0.26 3.53
CA SER A 93 1.54 -1.08 4.41
C SER A 93 2.35 -1.84 5.47
N TYR A 94 3.61 -2.17 5.23
CA TYR A 94 4.38 -3.04 6.12
C TYR A 94 5.77 -2.49 6.44
N PHE A 95 6.56 -2.19 5.40
CA PHE A 95 7.98 -1.94 5.61
C PHE A 95 8.25 -0.63 6.35
N LEU A 96 7.69 0.50 5.89
CA LEU A 96 7.83 1.79 6.58
C LEU A 96 7.20 1.76 7.99
N PRO A 97 5.98 1.24 8.18
CA PRO A 97 5.41 1.05 9.52
C PRO A 97 6.29 0.23 10.47
N LEU A 98 6.91 -0.86 9.98
CA LEU A 98 7.73 -1.75 10.81
C LEU A 98 9.04 -1.08 11.19
N LEU A 99 9.70 -0.45 10.21
CA LEU A 99 10.95 0.28 10.43
C LEU A 99 10.74 1.49 11.34
N GLY A 100 9.56 2.12 11.27
CA GLY A 100 9.15 3.19 12.18
C GLY A 100 8.99 2.76 13.64
N LEU A 101 8.93 1.45 13.92
CA LEU A 101 8.91 0.90 15.28
C LEU A 101 10.32 0.57 15.81
N ALA A 102 11.38 0.86 15.05
CA ALA A 102 12.74 0.69 15.53
C ALA A 102 12.99 1.55 16.79
N PRO A 103 13.74 1.04 17.79
CA PRO A 103 13.92 1.70 19.08
C PRO A 103 14.95 2.85 19.02
N THR A 104 14.72 3.85 18.18
CA THR A 104 15.56 5.06 18.03
C THR A 104 14.69 6.32 17.85
N GLU A 105 15.17 7.46 18.35
CA GLU A 105 14.55 8.77 18.09
C GLU A 105 14.62 9.17 16.61
N LYS A 106 15.55 8.59 15.83
CA LYS A 106 15.72 8.84 14.40
C LYS A 106 14.82 7.97 13.51
N ALA A 107 13.94 7.12 14.05
CA ALA A 107 13.09 6.22 13.26
C ALA A 107 12.22 6.97 12.23
N GLN A 108 11.66 8.12 12.64
CA GLN A 108 10.88 8.97 11.74
C GLN A 108 11.76 9.60 10.65
N GLN A 109 12.97 10.05 10.99
CA GLN A 109 13.92 10.61 10.04
C GLN A 109 14.35 9.55 9.00
N LEU A 110 14.68 8.34 9.43
CA LEU A 110 15.06 7.22 8.57
C LEU A 110 13.94 6.87 7.58
N THR A 111 12.72 6.69 8.08
CA THR A 111 11.57 6.31 7.23
C THR A 111 11.17 7.43 6.28
N GLN A 112 11.25 8.70 6.69
CA GLN A 112 11.01 9.84 5.80
C GLN A 112 12.09 9.94 4.72
N ARG A 113 13.37 9.80 5.08
CA ARG A 113 14.46 9.86 4.11
C ARG A 113 14.34 8.74 3.07
N MET A 114 13.92 7.55 3.49
CA MET A 114 13.66 6.43 2.59
C MET A 114 12.54 6.75 1.57
N VAL A 115 11.48 7.45 2.00
CA VAL A 115 10.40 7.92 1.11
C VAL A 115 10.92 8.96 0.11
N ASP A 116 11.78 9.87 0.56
CA ASP A 116 12.36 10.90 -0.32
C ASP A 116 13.22 10.24 -1.42
N ILE A 117 14.14 9.34 -1.03
CA ILE A 117 14.99 8.59 -1.98
C ILE A 117 14.13 7.75 -2.94
N TRP A 118 13.05 7.13 -2.44
CA TRP A 118 12.09 6.41 -3.30
C TRP A 118 11.52 7.33 -4.37
N ASN A 119 11.01 8.49 -3.97
CA ASN A 119 10.33 9.43 -4.85
C ASN A 119 11.29 10.11 -5.84
N GLU A 120 12.55 10.29 -5.46
CA GLU A 120 13.64 10.74 -6.35
C GLU A 120 13.98 9.69 -7.42
N LYS A 121 14.14 8.41 -7.03
CA LYS A 121 14.51 7.33 -7.95
C LYS A 121 13.36 6.85 -8.82
N MET A 122 12.12 6.92 -8.32
CA MET A 122 10.93 6.40 -8.98
C MET A 122 9.83 7.47 -9.05
N PRO A 123 10.04 8.57 -9.81
CA PRO A 123 9.11 9.70 -9.86
C PRO A 123 7.73 9.35 -10.43
N GLU A 124 7.64 8.27 -11.21
CA GLU A 124 6.37 7.74 -11.73
C GLU A 124 5.59 6.89 -10.70
N TYR A 125 6.27 6.40 -9.65
CA TYR A 125 5.73 5.44 -8.69
C TYR A 125 5.83 5.95 -7.25
N LYS A 126 5.57 7.25 -7.07
CA LYS A 126 5.73 7.93 -5.78
C LYS A 126 4.94 7.27 -4.66
N ILE A 127 5.50 7.29 -3.45
CA ILE A 127 4.86 6.87 -2.21
C ILE A 127 4.74 8.03 -1.23
N GLY A 128 3.73 7.93 -0.35
CA GLY A 128 3.62 8.77 0.82
C GLY A 128 4.24 8.07 2.03
N HIS A 129 4.59 8.84 3.05
CA HIS A 129 5.02 8.32 4.34
C HIS A 129 3.82 7.74 5.11
N SER A 130 4.02 6.60 5.76
CA SER A 130 3.01 5.93 6.58
C SER A 130 3.63 5.41 7.87
N THR A 131 2.83 5.35 8.93
CA THR A 131 3.25 4.87 10.26
C THR A 131 2.39 3.70 10.71
N TYR A 132 2.90 2.93 11.67
CA TYR A 132 2.14 1.87 12.32
C TYR A 132 0.85 2.42 12.94
N GLU A 133 0.91 3.53 13.67
CA GLU A 133 -0.24 4.15 14.32
C GLU A 133 -1.25 4.66 13.29
N GLY A 134 -0.79 5.16 12.14
CA GLY A 134 -1.65 5.62 11.06
C GLY A 134 -2.43 4.48 10.39
N ILE A 135 -1.89 3.27 10.38
CA ILE A 135 -2.56 2.09 9.85
C ILE A 135 -3.34 1.35 10.94
N SER A 136 -2.81 1.29 12.16
CA SER A 136 -3.41 0.62 13.31
C SER A 136 -4.62 1.38 13.85
N GLY A 137 -4.50 2.70 14.05
CA GLY A 137 -5.49 3.58 14.69
C GLY A 137 -6.68 4.01 13.83
N GLY A 138 -6.96 3.32 12.72
CA GLY A 138 -8.06 3.67 11.80
C GLY A 138 -7.66 4.70 10.75
N PHE A 139 -8.30 4.64 9.58
CA PHE A 139 -7.86 5.36 8.39
C PHE A 139 -8.13 6.86 8.50
N LYS A 140 -7.06 7.66 8.52
CA LYS A 140 -7.10 9.13 8.49
C LYS A 140 -7.01 9.68 7.06
N LYS A 141 -7.31 10.99 6.93
CA LYS A 141 -7.17 11.77 5.70
C LYS A 141 -5.80 11.58 5.04
N GLY A 142 -5.75 11.48 3.71
CA GLY A 142 -4.50 11.36 2.95
C GLY A 142 -3.95 9.94 2.73
N ILE A 143 -4.61 8.89 3.25
CA ILE A 143 -4.19 7.50 2.98
C ILE A 143 -4.47 7.11 1.51
N PHE A 144 -3.71 6.16 1.00
CA PHE A 144 -3.69 5.72 -0.40
C PHE A 144 -4.93 4.89 -0.83
N CYS A 145 -5.68 5.27 -1.89
CA CYS A 145 -6.77 4.43 -2.42
C CYS A 145 -6.26 3.25 -3.28
N TYR A 146 -6.08 2.08 -2.67
CA TYR A 146 -5.60 0.84 -3.30
C TYR A 146 -6.30 0.47 -4.63
N ILE A 147 -7.60 0.18 -4.63
CA ILE A 147 -8.36 -0.28 -5.82
C ILE A 147 -8.41 0.82 -6.88
N THR A 148 -8.76 2.05 -6.50
CA THR A 148 -8.84 3.18 -7.43
C THR A 148 -7.50 3.43 -8.12
N THR A 149 -6.38 3.32 -7.39
CA THR A 149 -5.06 3.50 -8.00
C THR A 149 -4.73 2.38 -8.96
N ALA A 150 -5.02 1.12 -8.61
CA ALA A 150 -4.85 0.00 -9.51
C ALA A 150 -5.65 0.16 -10.82
N VAL A 151 -6.90 0.62 -10.70
CA VAL A 151 -7.77 0.89 -11.85
C VAL A 151 -7.23 2.05 -12.70
N CYS A 152 -6.88 3.20 -12.10
CA CYS A 152 -6.36 4.34 -12.87
C CYS A 152 -5.08 3.98 -13.62
N ARG A 153 -4.16 3.25 -12.98
CA ARG A 153 -2.94 2.75 -13.62
C ARG A 153 -3.23 1.80 -14.78
N SER A 154 -4.21 0.91 -14.65
CA SER A 154 -4.61 0.00 -15.73
C SER A 154 -5.17 0.72 -16.97
N LEU A 155 -5.55 1.99 -16.81
CA LEU A 155 -6.05 2.88 -17.87
C LEU A 155 -4.98 3.87 -18.34
N ASP A 156 -3.70 3.64 -18.00
CA ASP A 156 -2.56 4.52 -18.31
C ASP A 156 -2.72 5.96 -17.77
N LYS A 157 -3.47 6.14 -16.68
CA LYS A 157 -3.62 7.45 -16.00
C LYS A 157 -2.53 7.66 -14.95
N PRO A 158 -2.08 8.92 -14.72
CA PRO A 158 -1.11 9.23 -13.69
C PRO A 158 -1.69 9.09 -12.27
N ASP A 159 -0.81 8.94 -11.28
CA ASP A 159 -1.12 8.69 -9.85
C ASP A 159 -1.74 9.91 -9.12
N ASP A 160 -1.84 11.05 -9.80
CA ASP A 160 -2.47 12.30 -9.37
C ASP A 160 -3.59 12.75 -10.33
N CYS A 161 -4.12 11.83 -11.15
CA CYS A 161 -5.21 12.15 -12.06
C CYS A 161 -6.44 12.71 -11.32
N TYR A 162 -7.24 13.47 -12.05
CA TYR A 162 -8.45 14.11 -11.53
C TYR A 162 -9.36 13.10 -10.83
N GLU A 163 -9.55 11.93 -11.44
CA GLU A 163 -10.50 10.92 -10.96
C GLU A 163 -10.09 10.29 -9.63
N LEU A 164 -8.80 9.98 -9.49
CA LEU A 164 -8.23 9.49 -8.25
C LEU A 164 -8.27 10.57 -7.15
N THR A 165 -8.04 11.83 -7.52
CA THR A 165 -8.10 12.98 -6.61
C THR A 165 -9.53 13.25 -6.14
N ALA A 166 -10.53 13.17 -7.03
CA ALA A 166 -11.94 13.33 -6.71
C ALA A 166 -12.41 12.27 -5.72
N LEU A 167 -12.07 10.99 -5.95
CA LEU A 167 -12.43 9.89 -5.05
C LEU A 167 -11.72 9.98 -3.70
N ARG A 168 -10.45 10.43 -3.66
CA ARG A 168 -9.74 10.70 -2.40
C ARG A 168 -10.40 11.81 -1.60
N ARG A 169 -10.78 12.92 -2.24
CA ARG A 169 -11.52 14.02 -1.58
C ARG A 169 -12.88 13.57 -1.07
N TYR A 170 -13.64 12.84 -1.88
CA TYR A 170 -14.93 12.27 -1.46
C TYR A 170 -14.78 11.41 -0.20
N ARG A 171 -13.76 10.53 -0.15
CA ARG A 171 -13.48 9.76 1.05
C ARG A 171 -13.14 10.64 2.24
N ASP A 172 -12.18 11.55 2.06
CA ASP A 172 -11.59 12.32 3.15
C ASP A 172 -12.52 13.38 3.72
N ASP A 173 -13.31 14.02 2.87
CA ASP A 173 -14.14 15.17 3.22
C ASP A 173 -15.61 14.79 3.49
N TYR A 174 -16.10 13.69 2.88
CA TYR A 174 -17.47 13.22 3.06
C TYR A 174 -17.55 11.90 3.84
N LEU A 175 -16.97 10.80 3.34
CA LEU A 175 -17.17 9.48 3.97
C LEU A 175 -16.68 9.45 5.42
N LEU A 176 -15.49 9.99 5.72
CA LEU A 176 -14.95 10.00 7.09
C LEU A 176 -15.78 10.84 8.08
N MET A 177 -16.56 11.79 7.57
CA MET A 177 -17.46 12.66 8.35
C MET A 177 -18.89 12.13 8.43
N SER A 178 -19.26 11.18 7.56
CA SER A 178 -20.60 10.61 7.49
C SER A 178 -20.82 9.47 8.49
N ASP A 179 -22.07 9.28 8.91
CA ASP A 179 -22.46 8.23 9.85
C ASP A 179 -22.33 6.84 9.22
N GLY A 180 -21.61 5.93 9.88
CA GLY A 180 -21.20 4.63 9.33
C GLY A 180 -20.20 4.70 8.15
N GLY A 181 -19.75 5.89 7.75
CA GLY A 181 -18.80 6.03 6.63
C GLY A 181 -17.37 5.63 7.01
N ARG A 182 -16.99 5.78 8.29
CA ARG A 182 -15.69 5.29 8.79
C ARG A 182 -15.58 3.77 8.71
N GLU A 183 -16.63 3.06 9.09
CA GLU A 183 -16.70 1.60 9.03
C GLU A 183 -16.53 1.10 7.59
N LEU A 184 -17.20 1.75 6.62
CA LEU A 184 -17.04 1.44 5.20
C LEU A 184 -15.60 1.68 4.71
N VAL A 185 -14.99 2.79 5.11
CA VAL A 185 -13.60 3.09 4.76
C VAL A 185 -12.66 2.05 5.37
N GLU A 186 -12.87 1.68 6.63
CA GLU A 186 -12.13 0.61 7.29
C GLU A 186 -12.28 -0.72 6.54
N GLU A 187 -13.50 -1.17 6.27
CA GLU A 187 -13.78 -2.39 5.51
C GLU A 187 -13.06 -2.39 4.16
N TYR A 188 -13.18 -1.30 3.40
CA TYR A 188 -12.46 -1.13 2.13
C TYR A 188 -10.96 -1.39 2.29
N TYR A 189 -10.32 -0.73 3.24
CA TYR A 189 -8.89 -0.84 3.42
C TYR A 189 -8.45 -2.18 4.01
N ASN A 190 -9.33 -2.87 4.74
CA ASN A 190 -9.06 -4.20 5.30
C ASN A 190 -8.80 -5.23 4.20
N ILE A 191 -9.47 -5.07 3.05
CA ILE A 191 -9.51 -6.06 1.99
C ILE A 191 -8.84 -5.58 0.70
N ALA A 192 -8.84 -4.27 0.42
CA ALA A 192 -8.44 -3.70 -0.86
C ALA A 192 -7.02 -4.06 -1.32
N PRO A 193 -5.97 -4.06 -0.47
CA PRO A 193 -4.64 -4.44 -0.93
C PRO A 193 -4.58 -5.92 -1.35
N THR A 194 -5.30 -6.80 -0.63
CA THR A 194 -5.38 -8.23 -0.98
C THR A 194 -6.18 -8.45 -2.25
N ILE A 195 -7.31 -7.75 -2.43
CA ILE A 195 -8.10 -7.78 -3.67
C ILE A 195 -7.22 -7.37 -4.85
N VAL A 196 -6.48 -6.26 -4.75
CA VAL A 196 -5.57 -5.81 -5.81
C VAL A 196 -4.51 -6.88 -6.13
N LYS A 197 -3.88 -7.46 -5.11
CA LYS A 197 -2.88 -8.52 -5.28
C LYS A 197 -3.47 -9.77 -5.95
N ARG A 198 -4.71 -10.15 -5.63
CA ARG A 198 -5.41 -11.27 -6.27
C ARG A 198 -5.79 -10.97 -7.72
N ILE A 199 -6.36 -9.80 -8.00
CA ILE A 199 -6.67 -9.36 -9.38
C ILE A 199 -5.39 -9.36 -10.23
N ASN A 200 -4.27 -8.86 -9.72
CA ASN A 200 -3.00 -8.81 -10.45
C ASN A 200 -2.46 -10.20 -10.86
N ARG A 201 -2.89 -11.27 -10.17
CA ARG A 201 -2.52 -12.66 -10.47
C ARG A 201 -3.47 -13.34 -11.46
N GLU A 202 -4.59 -12.71 -11.79
CA GLU A 202 -5.53 -13.22 -12.78
C GLU A 202 -4.94 -13.22 -14.19
N LYS A 203 -5.54 -13.99 -15.09
CA LYS A 203 -5.11 -14.04 -16.50
C LYS A 203 -5.23 -12.68 -17.19
N ASN A 204 -6.30 -11.93 -16.88
CA ASN A 204 -6.65 -10.66 -17.55
C ASN A 204 -7.00 -9.52 -16.56
N PRO A 205 -6.08 -9.09 -15.67
CA PRO A 205 -6.30 -8.00 -14.72
C PRO A 205 -6.81 -6.72 -15.36
N GLY A 206 -6.32 -6.38 -16.56
CA GLY A 206 -6.73 -5.17 -17.27
C GLY A 206 -8.22 -5.15 -17.64
N GLU A 207 -8.82 -6.29 -18.00
CA GLU A 207 -10.28 -6.35 -18.23
C GLU A 207 -11.07 -6.22 -16.94
N ILE A 208 -10.59 -6.85 -15.86
CA ILE A 208 -11.22 -6.74 -14.54
C ILE A 208 -11.22 -5.29 -14.07
N TYR A 209 -10.08 -4.59 -14.17
CA TYR A 209 -9.99 -3.18 -13.80
C TYR A 209 -10.83 -2.27 -14.70
N ARG A 210 -10.93 -2.55 -16.01
CA ARG A 210 -11.87 -1.87 -16.91
C ARG A 210 -13.31 -2.06 -16.48
N GLY A 211 -13.69 -3.26 -16.05
CA GLY A 211 -15.02 -3.54 -15.49
C GLY A 211 -15.29 -2.69 -14.25
N ILE A 212 -14.37 -2.70 -13.29
CA ILE A 212 -14.47 -1.90 -12.05
C ILE A 212 -14.62 -0.40 -12.37
N TRP A 213 -13.86 0.09 -13.36
CA TRP A 213 -13.96 1.47 -13.81
C TRP A 213 -15.35 1.82 -14.34
N GLN A 214 -15.86 1.04 -15.29
CA GLN A 214 -17.10 1.37 -15.98
C GLN A 214 -18.32 1.20 -15.08
N GLU A 215 -18.33 0.17 -14.24
CA GLU A 215 -19.48 -0.19 -13.41
C GLU A 215 -19.57 0.62 -12.12
N TYR A 216 -18.43 1.01 -11.54
CA TYR A 216 -18.40 1.62 -10.20
C TYR A 216 -17.71 2.98 -10.17
N LEU A 217 -16.42 3.06 -10.52
CA LEU A 217 -15.64 4.28 -10.27
C LEU A 217 -16.09 5.47 -11.13
N ARG A 218 -16.36 5.25 -12.42
CA ARG A 218 -16.85 6.31 -13.33
C ARG A 218 -18.24 6.82 -12.91
N PRO A 219 -19.21 5.96 -12.55
CA PRO A 219 -20.46 6.42 -11.92
C PRO A 219 -20.25 7.20 -10.62
N CYS A 220 -19.38 6.74 -9.70
CA CYS A 220 -19.07 7.48 -8.47
C CYS A 220 -18.57 8.89 -8.76
N ILE A 221 -17.66 9.06 -9.71
CA ILE A 221 -17.10 10.37 -10.07
C ILE A 221 -18.19 11.32 -10.56
N ARG A 222 -19.09 10.88 -11.43
CA ARG A 222 -20.23 11.70 -11.87
C ARG A 222 -21.14 12.09 -10.71
N LEU A 223 -21.43 11.16 -9.80
CA LEU A 223 -22.25 11.45 -8.62
C LEU A 223 -21.57 12.47 -7.69
N ILE A 224 -20.25 12.40 -7.54
CA ILE A 224 -19.46 13.39 -6.80
C ILE A 224 -19.55 14.77 -7.48
N GLU A 225 -19.37 14.84 -8.79
CA GLU A 225 -19.51 16.09 -9.57
C GLU A 225 -20.91 16.71 -9.45
N GLU A 226 -21.95 15.88 -9.34
CA GLU A 226 -23.34 16.28 -9.12
C GLU A 226 -23.68 16.56 -7.64
N ASN A 227 -22.72 16.47 -6.71
CA ASN A 227 -22.92 16.54 -5.25
C ASN A 227 -23.90 15.50 -4.67
N ARG A 228 -24.13 14.39 -5.37
CA ARG A 228 -25.00 13.27 -4.97
C ARG A 228 -24.22 12.27 -4.11
N ASN A 229 -23.76 12.75 -2.96
CA ASN A 229 -22.78 12.05 -2.14
C ASN A 229 -23.29 10.73 -1.55
N GLU A 230 -24.57 10.63 -1.16
CA GLU A 230 -25.13 9.39 -0.60
C GLU A 230 -25.28 8.31 -1.69
N GLU A 231 -25.68 8.69 -2.90
CA GLU A 231 -25.75 7.74 -4.01
C GLU A 231 -24.36 7.25 -4.42
N CYS A 232 -23.36 8.13 -4.37
CA CYS A 232 -21.96 7.73 -4.54
C CYS A 232 -21.55 6.70 -3.47
N ARG A 233 -22.01 6.86 -2.23
CA ARG A 233 -21.73 5.92 -1.12
C ARG A 233 -22.29 4.54 -1.43
N GLU A 234 -23.52 4.47 -1.94
CA GLU A 234 -24.14 3.21 -2.31
C GLU A 234 -23.41 2.48 -3.44
N VAL A 235 -23.00 3.21 -4.49
CA VAL A 235 -22.20 2.64 -5.57
C VAL A 235 -20.85 2.16 -5.05
N TYR A 236 -20.18 2.97 -4.23
CA TYR A 236 -18.88 2.62 -3.64
C TYR A 236 -18.99 1.39 -2.74
N SER A 237 -20.00 1.33 -1.87
CA SER A 237 -20.22 0.21 -0.95
C SER A 237 -20.50 -1.09 -1.68
N ARG A 238 -21.32 -1.03 -2.74
CA ARG A 238 -21.60 -2.18 -3.60
C ARG A 238 -20.35 -2.70 -4.30
N MET A 239 -19.47 -1.80 -4.77
CA MET A 239 -18.17 -2.19 -5.33
C MET A 239 -17.35 -2.97 -4.31
N VAL A 240 -17.21 -2.45 -3.08
CA VAL A 240 -16.40 -3.08 -2.02
C VAL A 240 -16.93 -4.47 -1.71
N ARG A 241 -18.22 -4.62 -1.43
CA ARG A 241 -18.86 -5.92 -1.13
C ARG A 241 -18.75 -6.92 -2.28
N LYS A 242 -18.90 -6.45 -3.53
CA LYS A 242 -18.77 -7.33 -4.70
C LYS A 242 -17.35 -7.86 -4.83
N LEU A 243 -16.35 -6.97 -4.74
CA LEU A 243 -14.94 -7.35 -4.84
C LEU A 243 -14.49 -8.20 -3.65
N GLU A 244 -15.01 -7.93 -2.45
CA GLU A 244 -14.82 -8.80 -1.29
C GLU A 244 -15.33 -10.21 -1.59
N LYS A 245 -16.57 -10.33 -2.07
CA LYS A 245 -17.14 -11.63 -2.40
C LYS A 245 -16.30 -12.36 -3.45
N ASP A 246 -15.95 -11.68 -4.53
CA ASP A 246 -15.24 -12.30 -5.66
C ASP A 246 -13.81 -12.73 -5.30
N TYR A 247 -13.12 -11.93 -4.49
CA TYR A 247 -11.69 -12.10 -4.27
C TYR A 247 -11.31 -12.46 -2.84
N MET A 248 -12.21 -12.44 -1.85
CA MET A 248 -11.87 -12.79 -0.46
C MET A 248 -12.47 -14.12 0.00
N THR A 249 -13.52 -14.64 -0.65
CA THR A 249 -14.27 -15.83 -0.18
C THR A 249 -13.69 -17.20 -0.60
N GLY A 250 -12.46 -17.24 -1.12
CA GLY A 250 -11.79 -18.47 -1.57
C GLY A 250 -11.11 -19.31 -0.47
N GLN A 251 -11.83 -19.71 0.57
CA GLN A 251 -11.50 -20.87 1.42
C GLN A 251 -12.77 -21.67 1.70
N GLN A 252 -13.36 -22.31 0.67
CA GLN A 252 -14.34 -23.39 0.88
C GLN A 252 -14.71 -24.21 -0.38
N GLU A 253 -13.84 -24.36 -1.38
CA GLU A 253 -14.06 -25.36 -2.45
C GLU A 253 -12.73 -26.02 -2.81
N GLY A 254 -12.35 -27.02 -2.02
CA GLY A 254 -11.10 -27.76 -2.19
C GLY A 254 -11.02 -28.95 -1.26
N ASP A 255 -12.12 -29.67 -1.07
CA ASP A 255 -12.10 -31.05 -0.58
C ASP A 255 -13.43 -31.73 -0.92
N GLU A 256 -13.65 -32.00 -2.20
CA GLU A 256 -14.59 -33.03 -2.66
C GLU A 256 -14.26 -33.37 -4.12
N ARG A 257 -13.29 -34.28 -4.27
CA ARG A 257 -13.29 -35.43 -5.21
C ARG A 257 -11.99 -36.22 -5.11
#